data_AF-A0A1I8G521-F1
#
_entry.id   AF-A0A1I8G521-F1
#
_cell.length_a   1.000
_cell.length_b   1.000
_cell.length_c   1.000
_cell.angle_alpha   90.00
_cell.angle_beta   90.00
_cell.angle_gamma   90.00
#
_symmetry.space_group_name_H-M   'P 1'
#
loop_
_entity.id
_entity.type
_entity.pdbx_description
1 polymer ?
#
loop_
_entity_poly.entity_id
_entity_poly.type
_entity_poly.pdbx_seq_one_letter_code
_entity_poly.pdbx_strand_id
1 'polypeptide(L)'
;APAGGLASVDAAVCTLEKANSLANRLLEEGRLDLLAAVVVDELHLIGDESRGYLLELFLTKLLFLTRRPGAPSCQVIGMSATLPGLEKLASWLGGRLYSTDYRPVPLCQMAKIGRQLLDARLSPLGPPDSGEDGPVGALAKPDLPGDSDQVGALCLDTVLRGHSVLVFCPTKAWCEQLADSLARIFFGLIKREGSPEGDGLRATLDYQALLEVRSQLQASPAGLDPVLGRTVPFACAFHHAGLTSEEREVLESGFRRHAIRVLVATSTLSAGVNLPARL
;
A
#
# COMPACT_ATOMS: atom_id res chain seq x y z
N ALA A 1 -4.14 28.07 -4.17
CA ALA A 1 -4.33 27.87 -5.63
C ALA A 1 -3.05 28.36 -6.31
N PRO A 2 -2.61 27.76 -7.43
CA PRO A 2 -1.44 28.24 -8.15
C PRO A 2 -1.62 29.71 -8.56
N ALA A 3 -0.51 30.43 -8.71
CA ALA A 3 -0.53 31.78 -9.26
C ALA A 3 -1.15 31.72 -10.68
N GLY A 4 -2.27 32.43 -10.89
CA GLY A 4 -3.04 32.40 -12.14
C GLY A 4 -4.28 31.48 -12.15
N GLY A 5 -4.54 30.71 -11.09
CA GLY A 5 -5.76 29.91 -10.96
C GLY A 5 -5.81 28.70 -11.91
N LEU A 6 -7.01 28.21 -12.22
CA LEU A 6 -7.18 27.04 -13.11
C LEU A 6 -6.84 27.36 -14.58
N ALA A 7 -6.84 28.64 -14.95
CA ALA A 7 -6.56 29.08 -16.31
C ALA A 7 -5.07 29.03 -16.67
N SER A 8 -4.17 28.88 -15.69
CA SER A 8 -2.73 28.83 -15.90
C SER A 8 -2.15 27.41 -15.89
N VAL A 9 -3.00 26.38 -15.87
CA VAL A 9 -2.57 24.98 -15.80
C VAL A 9 -3.30 24.12 -16.83
N ASP A 10 -2.58 23.16 -17.40
CA ASP A 10 -3.17 22.17 -18.32
C ASP A 10 -3.79 20.97 -17.58
N ALA A 11 -3.30 20.67 -16.37
CA ALA A 11 -3.77 19.58 -15.54
C ALA A 11 -3.78 19.98 -14.05
N ALA A 12 -4.82 19.55 -13.34
CA ALA A 12 -4.96 19.76 -11.89
C ALA A 12 -5.22 18.43 -11.19
N VAL A 13 -4.32 18.03 -10.29
CA VAL A 13 -4.50 16.87 -9.42
C VAL A 13 -5.11 17.34 -8.10
N CYS A 14 -6.21 16.73 -7.69
CA CYS A 14 -6.93 17.17 -6.50
C CYS A 14 -7.74 16.04 -5.87
N THR A 15 -8.03 16.18 -4.57
CA THR A 15 -8.97 15.27 -3.90
C THR A 15 -10.39 15.49 -4.43
N LEU A 16 -11.28 14.52 -4.20
CA LEU A 16 -12.68 14.60 -4.61
C LEU A 16 -13.40 15.88 -4.13
N GLU A 17 -13.20 16.27 -2.87
CA GLU A 17 -13.79 17.48 -2.29
C GLU A 17 -13.31 18.74 -3.05
N LYS A 18 -12.02 18.76 -3.38
CA LYS A 18 -11.42 19.88 -4.08
C LYS A 18 -11.86 19.91 -5.54
N ALA A 19 -11.98 18.76 -6.20
CA ALA A 19 -12.53 18.64 -7.55
C ALA A 19 -13.97 19.16 -7.62
N ASN A 20 -14.83 18.74 -6.69
CA ASN A 20 -16.22 19.21 -6.62
C ASN A 20 -16.30 20.72 -6.36
N SER A 21 -15.44 21.26 -5.50
CA SER A 21 -15.35 22.71 -5.26
C SER A 21 -14.91 23.49 -6.50
N LEU A 22 -13.95 22.94 -7.26
CA LEU A 22 -13.46 23.56 -8.50
C LEU A 22 -14.54 23.55 -9.59
N ALA A 23 -15.25 22.43 -9.78
CA ALA A 23 -16.33 22.35 -10.75
C ALA A 23 -17.49 23.30 -10.43
N ASN A 24 -17.83 23.48 -9.15
CA ASN A 24 -18.82 24.48 -8.73
C ASN A 24 -18.39 25.90 -9.11
N ARG A 25 -17.12 26.25 -8.87
CA ARG A 25 -16.61 27.57 -9.23
C ARG A 25 -16.62 27.81 -10.74
N LEU A 26 -16.19 26.82 -11.54
CA LEU A 26 -16.25 26.94 -13.00
C LEU A 26 -17.69 27.11 -13.49
N LEU A 27 -18.65 26.46 -12.84
CA LEU A 27 -20.07 26.65 -13.14
C LEU A 27 -20.55 28.07 -12.80
N GLU A 28 -20.21 28.58 -11.60
CA GLU A 28 -20.56 29.94 -11.16
C GLU A 28 -19.96 31.03 -12.07
N GLU A 29 -18.73 30.83 -12.53
CA GLU A 29 -18.01 31.74 -13.43
C GLU A 29 -18.42 31.58 -14.91
N GLY A 30 -19.24 30.57 -15.25
CA GLY A 30 -19.60 30.28 -16.64
C GLY A 30 -18.44 29.78 -17.49
N ARG A 31 -17.43 29.16 -16.87
CA ARG A 31 -16.16 28.73 -17.48
C ARG A 31 -15.96 27.21 -17.54
N LEU A 32 -17.05 26.46 -17.67
CA LEU A 32 -16.98 24.99 -17.80
C LEU A 32 -16.30 24.55 -19.09
N ASP A 33 -16.19 25.43 -20.09
CA ASP A 33 -15.48 25.22 -21.35
C ASP A 33 -13.98 24.96 -21.17
N LEU A 34 -13.40 25.34 -20.02
CA LEU A 34 -12.01 25.00 -19.70
C LEU A 34 -11.81 23.52 -19.37
N LEU A 35 -12.88 22.80 -19.02
CA LEU A 35 -12.78 21.43 -18.54
C LEU A 35 -12.99 20.45 -19.70
N ALA A 36 -11.89 20.03 -20.32
CA ALA A 36 -11.92 19.08 -21.42
C ALA A 36 -12.08 17.62 -20.97
N ALA A 37 -11.50 17.27 -19.81
CA ALA A 37 -11.55 15.90 -19.29
C ALA A 37 -11.49 15.85 -17.76
N VAL A 38 -12.09 14.80 -17.20
CA VAL A 38 -12.03 14.45 -15.78
C VAL A 38 -11.60 12.99 -15.67
N VAL A 39 -10.46 12.77 -15.04
CA VAL A 39 -9.95 11.44 -14.70
C VAL A 39 -10.30 11.14 -13.25
N VAL A 40 -11.08 10.09 -13.02
CA VAL A 40 -11.40 9.58 -11.68
C VAL A 40 -10.61 8.31 -11.47
N ASP A 41 -9.59 8.41 -10.62
CA ASP A 41 -8.91 7.24 -10.10
C ASP A 41 -9.72 6.63 -8.95
N GLU A 42 -9.58 5.32 -8.74
CA GLU A 42 -10.32 4.56 -7.71
C GLU A 42 -11.84 4.77 -7.75
N LEU A 43 -12.44 4.72 -8.94
CA LEU A 43 -13.87 4.93 -9.16
C LEU A 43 -14.75 3.96 -8.33
N HIS A 44 -14.25 2.80 -7.90
CA HIS A 44 -14.96 1.91 -6.98
C HIS A 44 -15.30 2.56 -5.64
N LEU A 45 -14.62 3.64 -5.24
CA LEU A 45 -14.95 4.42 -4.04
C LEU A 45 -16.34 5.05 -4.11
N ILE A 46 -17.03 5.04 -5.25
CA ILE A 46 -18.44 5.46 -5.36
C ILE A 46 -19.35 4.64 -4.43
N GLY A 47 -18.99 3.39 -4.14
CA GLY A 47 -19.72 2.52 -3.20
C GLY A 47 -19.33 2.71 -1.74
N ASP A 48 -18.39 3.60 -1.41
CA ASP A 48 -17.97 3.86 -0.03
C ASP A 48 -19.08 4.56 0.76
N GLU A 49 -19.42 4.02 1.93
CA GLU A 49 -20.52 4.52 2.77
C GLU A 49 -20.27 5.95 3.28
N SER A 50 -19.00 6.36 3.45
CA SER A 50 -18.65 7.63 4.08
C SER A 50 -18.53 8.77 3.06
N ARG A 51 -17.93 8.50 1.89
CA ARG A 51 -17.54 9.53 0.91
C ARG A 51 -17.97 9.21 -0.52
N GLY A 52 -18.48 8.01 -0.81
CA GLY A 52 -18.89 7.62 -2.16
C GLY A 52 -19.98 8.51 -2.74
N TYR A 53 -20.90 8.99 -1.90
CA TYR A 53 -21.96 9.92 -2.33
C TYR A 53 -21.43 11.23 -2.92
N LEU A 54 -20.25 11.71 -2.47
CA LEU A 54 -19.64 12.92 -3.02
C LEU A 54 -19.17 12.69 -4.46
N LEU A 55 -18.69 11.48 -4.75
CA LEU A 55 -18.23 11.09 -6.09
C LEU A 55 -19.42 10.93 -7.02
N GLU A 56 -20.47 10.28 -6.56
CA GLU A 56 -21.73 10.18 -7.29
C GLU A 56 -22.31 11.56 -7.62
N LEU A 57 -22.38 12.46 -6.63
CA LEU A 57 -22.89 13.82 -6.82
C LEU A 57 -22.04 14.63 -7.79
N PHE A 58 -20.72 14.54 -7.67
CA PHE A 58 -19.78 15.20 -8.57
C PHE A 58 -19.94 14.74 -10.02
N LEU A 59 -19.96 13.43 -10.25
CA LEU A 59 -20.13 12.85 -11.58
C LEU A 59 -21.51 13.15 -12.16
N THR A 60 -22.58 13.04 -11.36
CA THR A 60 -23.95 13.39 -11.79
C THR A 60 -24.03 14.84 -12.25
N LYS A 61 -23.40 15.76 -11.51
CA LYS A 61 -23.34 17.18 -11.88
C LYS A 61 -22.61 17.40 -13.19
N LEU A 62 -21.45 16.77 -13.38
CA LEU A 62 -20.72 16.86 -14.64
C LEU A 62 -21.53 16.33 -15.82
N LEU A 63 -22.15 15.16 -15.67
CA LEU A 63 -23.02 14.57 -16.71
C LEU A 63 -24.18 15.49 -17.05
N PHE A 64 -24.84 16.05 -16.04
CA PHE A 64 -25.97 16.95 -16.22
C PHE A 64 -25.57 18.24 -16.96
N LEU A 65 -24.38 18.78 -16.68
CA LEU A 65 -23.89 20.02 -17.28
C LEU A 65 -23.42 19.81 -18.72
N THR A 66 -22.77 18.68 -19.01
CA THR A 66 -22.15 18.38 -20.31
C THR A 66 -23.11 17.80 -21.33
N ARG A 67 -24.26 17.25 -20.89
CA ARG A 67 -25.29 16.70 -21.78
C ARG A 67 -26.34 17.74 -22.25
N ARG A 68 -26.20 19.01 -21.86
CA ARG A 68 -27.12 20.06 -22.32
C ARG A 68 -26.82 20.46 -23.78
N PRO A 69 -27.84 20.86 -24.56
CA PRO A 69 -27.60 21.43 -25.89
C PRO A 69 -26.68 22.64 -25.82
N GLY A 70 -25.61 22.64 -26.61
CA GLY A 70 -24.61 23.73 -26.62
C GLY A 70 -23.64 23.73 -25.45
N ALA A 71 -23.66 22.73 -24.57
CA ALA A 71 -22.68 22.59 -23.50
C ALA A 71 -21.30 22.20 -24.05
N PRO A 72 -20.22 22.60 -23.36
CA PRO A 72 -18.88 22.11 -23.66
C PRO A 72 -18.79 20.60 -23.44
N SER A 73 -18.03 19.92 -24.31
CA SER A 73 -17.74 18.51 -24.17
C SER A 73 -16.69 18.29 -23.08
N CYS A 74 -16.98 17.42 -22.11
CA CYS A 74 -16.01 16.95 -21.13
C CYS A 74 -15.98 15.42 -21.16
N GLN A 75 -14.81 14.84 -21.38
CA GLN A 75 -14.62 13.39 -21.31
C GLN A 75 -14.49 12.95 -19.86
N VAL A 76 -15.19 11.88 -19.47
CA VAL A 76 -15.00 11.23 -18.16
C VAL A 76 -14.23 9.93 -18.36
N ILE A 77 -13.11 9.78 -17.65
CA ILE A 77 -12.27 8.58 -17.67
C ILE A 77 -12.26 8.03 -16.25
N GLY A 78 -12.87 6.86 -16.05
CA GLY A 78 -12.90 6.18 -14.77
C GLY A 78 -11.92 5.01 -14.75
N MET A 79 -11.07 4.95 -13.72
CA MET A 79 -10.19 3.82 -13.44
C MET A 79 -10.59 3.20 -12.11
N SER A 80 -10.59 1.88 -12.02
CA SER A 80 -11.05 1.17 -10.83
C SER A 80 -10.42 -0.21 -10.72
N ALA A 81 -10.20 -0.68 -9.49
CA ALA A 81 -10.12 -2.10 -9.19
C ALA A 81 -11.39 -2.85 -9.64
N THR A 82 -11.32 -4.19 -9.66
CA THR A 82 -12.44 -5.06 -10.02
C THR A 82 -13.65 -4.79 -9.13
N LEU A 83 -14.73 -4.27 -9.72
CA LEU A 83 -16.00 -3.98 -9.05
C LEU A 83 -17.11 -4.81 -9.68
N PRO A 84 -17.97 -5.49 -8.89
CA PRO A 84 -19.17 -6.12 -9.42
C PRO A 84 -20.10 -5.07 -10.07
N GLY A 85 -20.63 -5.37 -11.26
CA GLY A 85 -21.60 -4.49 -11.92
C GLY A 85 -21.01 -3.23 -12.56
N LEU A 86 -19.72 -3.27 -12.93
CA LEU A 86 -19.04 -2.17 -13.62
C LEU A 86 -19.74 -1.77 -14.94
N GLU A 87 -20.50 -2.67 -15.55
CA GLU A 87 -21.33 -2.41 -16.73
C GLU A 87 -22.41 -1.36 -16.44
N LYS A 88 -23.02 -1.41 -15.25
CA LYS A 88 -24.04 -0.43 -14.84
C LYS A 88 -23.42 0.95 -14.69
N LEU A 89 -22.22 1.00 -14.11
CA LEU A 89 -21.47 2.23 -13.92
C LEU A 89 -21.05 2.84 -15.26
N ALA A 90 -20.53 2.01 -16.17
CA ALA A 90 -20.20 2.42 -17.53
C ALA A 90 -21.44 2.94 -18.28
N SER A 91 -22.58 2.26 -18.16
CA SER A 91 -23.85 2.69 -18.76
C SER A 91 -24.34 4.02 -18.18
N TRP A 92 -24.24 4.24 -16.87
CA TRP A 92 -24.63 5.50 -16.23
C TRP A 92 -23.78 6.67 -16.74
N LEU A 93 -22.45 6.48 -16.78
CA LEU A 93 -21.50 7.47 -17.30
C LEU A 93 -21.61 7.65 -18.83
N GLY A 94 -22.23 6.72 -19.54
CA GLY A 94 -22.25 6.70 -21.01
C GLY A 94 -20.86 6.36 -21.60
N GLY A 95 -20.05 5.63 -20.84
CA GLY A 95 -18.68 5.27 -21.19
C GLY A 95 -18.56 3.91 -21.87
N ARG A 96 -17.47 3.71 -22.61
CA ARG A 96 -17.05 2.38 -23.07
C ARG A 96 -16.32 1.67 -21.92
N LEU A 97 -16.59 0.38 -21.74
CA LEU A 97 -15.97 -0.43 -20.71
C LEU A 97 -14.79 -1.22 -21.28
N TYR A 98 -13.66 -1.18 -20.55
CA TYR A 98 -12.53 -2.09 -20.74
C TYR A 98 -12.26 -2.79 -19.41
N SER A 99 -12.06 -4.11 -19.44
CA SER A 99 -11.77 -4.91 -18.26
C SER A 99 -10.71 -5.96 -18.60
N THR A 100 -9.76 -6.16 -17.70
CA THR A 100 -8.71 -7.16 -17.81
C THR A 100 -8.30 -7.61 -16.41
N ASP A 101 -7.96 -8.89 -16.29
CA ASP A 101 -7.36 -9.53 -15.12
C ASP A 101 -5.82 -9.63 -15.25
N TYR A 102 -5.26 -9.03 -16.31
CA TYR A 102 -3.82 -9.02 -16.52
C TYR A 102 -3.08 -8.34 -15.37
N ARG A 103 -2.13 -9.06 -14.79
CA ARG A 103 -1.21 -8.55 -13.77
C ARG A 103 0.23 -8.86 -14.20
N PRO A 104 1.11 -7.85 -14.36
CA PRO A 104 2.49 -8.07 -14.80
C PRO A 104 3.30 -9.02 -13.90
N VAL A 105 3.02 -8.99 -12.59
CA VAL A 105 3.61 -9.90 -11.61
C VAL A 105 2.50 -10.78 -11.04
N PRO A 106 2.50 -12.09 -11.34
CA PRO A 106 1.48 -13.02 -10.84
C PRO A 106 1.35 -12.97 -9.32
N LEU A 107 0.11 -12.99 -8.83
CA LEU A 107 -0.17 -13.02 -7.40
C LEU A 107 -0.48 -14.46 -6.97
N CYS A 108 0.37 -15.03 -6.12
CA CYS A 108 0.11 -16.30 -5.46
C CYS A 108 -0.59 -16.06 -4.13
N GLN A 109 -1.85 -16.48 -4.00
CA GLN A 109 -2.62 -16.35 -2.77
C GLN A 109 -2.60 -17.66 -2.00
N MET A 110 -2.36 -17.57 -0.70
CA MET A 110 -2.26 -18.72 0.20
C MET A 110 -2.93 -18.44 1.54
N ALA A 111 -3.42 -19.49 2.20
CA ALA A 111 -3.94 -19.43 3.56
C ALA A 111 -3.05 -20.27 4.48
N LYS A 112 -2.67 -19.73 5.65
CA LYS A 112 -1.97 -20.47 6.68
C LYS A 112 -2.93 -20.93 7.76
N ILE A 113 -3.00 -22.24 8.01
CA ILE A 113 -3.77 -22.83 9.12
C ILE A 113 -2.84 -23.70 9.95
N GLY A 114 -2.61 -23.31 11.21
CA GLY A 114 -1.57 -23.94 12.02
C GLY A 114 -0.20 -23.82 11.31
N ARG A 115 0.42 -24.97 11.01
CA ARG A 115 1.71 -25.04 10.28
C ARG A 115 1.57 -25.26 8.78
N GLN A 116 0.35 -25.41 8.27
CA GLN A 116 0.11 -25.73 6.87
C GLN A 116 -0.16 -24.47 6.05
N LEU A 117 0.45 -24.39 4.88
CA LEU A 117 0.11 -23.43 3.83
C LEU A 117 -0.78 -24.13 2.81
N LEU A 118 -1.92 -23.50 2.52
CA LEU A 118 -2.92 -23.94 1.57
C LEU A 118 -2.96 -22.98 0.40
N ASP A 119 -3.18 -23.50 -0.81
CA ASP A 119 -3.40 -22.67 -2.00
C ASP A 119 -4.78 -21.98 -1.98
N ALA A 120 -5.08 -21.21 -3.03
CA ALA A 120 -6.38 -20.54 -3.20
C ALA A 120 -7.60 -21.51 -3.27
N ARG A 121 -7.36 -22.82 -3.45
CA ARG A 121 -8.38 -23.89 -3.44
C ARG A 121 -8.42 -24.64 -2.11
N LEU A 122 -7.75 -24.12 -1.08
CA LEU A 122 -7.60 -24.73 0.25
C LEU A 122 -6.94 -26.12 0.20
N SER A 123 -6.16 -26.39 -0.84
CA SER A 123 -5.39 -27.63 -0.96
C SER A 123 -4.00 -27.44 -0.34
N PRO A 124 -3.49 -28.39 0.47
CA PRO A 124 -2.15 -28.33 0.99
C PRO A 124 -1.13 -28.19 -0.14
N LEU A 125 -0.20 -27.26 -0.01
CA LEU A 125 0.93 -27.19 -0.93
C LEU A 125 1.75 -28.48 -0.79
N GLY A 126 2.02 -29.13 -1.92
CA GLY A 126 2.85 -30.32 -1.97
C GLY A 126 4.29 -30.06 -1.50
N PRO A 127 5.09 -31.12 -1.32
CA PRO A 127 6.53 -30.97 -1.09
C PRO A 127 7.17 -30.16 -2.24
N PRO A 128 8.28 -29.45 -1.98
CA PRO A 128 8.88 -28.52 -2.93
C PRO A 128 9.54 -29.27 -4.09
N ASP A 129 8.76 -29.62 -5.10
CA ASP A 129 9.29 -30.07 -6.38
C ASP A 129 9.27 -28.92 -7.39
N SER A 130 10.48 -28.49 -7.76
CA SER A 130 10.86 -27.71 -8.94
C SER A 130 10.46 -26.22 -9.03
N GLY A 131 11.43 -25.34 -8.77
CA GLY A 131 11.48 -23.98 -9.30
C GLY A 131 11.87 -22.92 -8.27
N GLU A 132 12.93 -22.16 -8.55
CA GLU A 132 13.40 -21.02 -7.74
C GLU A 132 12.37 -19.86 -7.63
N ASP A 133 11.24 -19.97 -8.34
CA ASP A 133 10.13 -19.01 -8.34
C ASP A 133 8.80 -19.56 -7.75
N GLY A 134 8.82 -20.75 -7.14
CA GLY A 134 7.64 -21.30 -6.46
C GLY A 134 7.27 -20.51 -5.19
N PRO A 135 5.96 -20.40 -4.83
CA PRO A 135 5.53 -19.81 -3.57
C PRO A 135 6.28 -20.51 -2.44
N VAL A 136 6.75 -19.71 -1.47
CA VAL A 136 7.45 -20.14 -0.25
C VAL A 136 7.13 -21.59 0.07
N GLY A 137 8.02 -22.50 -0.34
CA GLY A 137 7.74 -23.94 -0.28
C GLY A 137 7.30 -24.33 1.13
N ALA A 138 6.56 -25.42 1.23
CA ALA A 138 6.11 -26.06 2.48
C ALA A 138 7.28 -26.57 3.36
N LEU A 139 8.41 -25.87 3.39
CA LEU A 139 9.48 -26.06 4.34
C LEU A 139 8.92 -25.79 5.73
N ALA A 140 9.13 -26.76 6.63
CA ALA A 140 8.92 -26.57 8.04
C ALA A 140 9.69 -25.32 8.46
N LYS A 141 8.95 -24.26 8.77
CA LYS A 141 9.53 -23.00 9.23
C LYS A 141 10.21 -23.24 10.58
N PRO A 142 11.40 -22.65 10.82
CA PRO A 142 12.09 -22.81 12.09
C PRO A 142 11.19 -22.34 13.22
N ASP A 143 11.19 -23.07 14.33
CA ASP A 143 10.49 -22.64 15.53
C ASP A 143 11.33 -21.56 16.21
N LEU A 144 10.91 -20.31 16.01
CA LEU A 144 11.57 -19.15 16.58
C LEU A 144 11.01 -18.85 17.98
N PRO A 145 11.85 -18.52 18.97
CA PRO A 145 11.38 -18.18 20.31
C PRO A 145 10.39 -17.02 20.29
N GLY A 146 9.19 -17.23 20.84
CA GLY A 146 8.14 -16.20 20.91
C GLY A 146 7.33 -16.00 19.63
N ASP A 147 7.48 -16.87 18.62
CA ASP A 147 6.79 -16.78 17.33
C ASP A 147 5.73 -17.89 17.16
N SER A 148 4.70 -17.88 18.00
CA SER A 148 3.68 -18.95 18.04
C SER A 148 2.95 -19.13 16.71
N ASP A 149 2.71 -18.04 15.98
CA ASP A 149 1.99 -18.05 14.71
C ASP A 149 2.91 -18.15 13.48
N GLN A 150 4.22 -18.27 13.69
CA GLN A 150 5.27 -18.36 12.66
C GLN A 150 5.32 -17.15 11.71
N VAL A 151 4.87 -15.98 12.16
CA VAL A 151 4.94 -14.74 11.38
C VAL A 151 6.40 -14.30 11.24
N GLY A 152 7.19 -14.43 12.30
CA GLY A 152 8.62 -14.15 12.29
C GLY A 152 9.38 -15.07 11.34
N ALA A 153 9.05 -16.35 11.33
CA ALA A 153 9.70 -17.32 10.45
C ALA A 153 9.35 -17.13 8.97
N LEU A 154 8.13 -16.66 8.67
CA LEU A 154 7.77 -16.23 7.32
C LEU A 154 8.54 -14.98 6.91
N CYS A 155 8.58 -13.95 7.77
CA CYS A 155 9.33 -12.73 7.51
C CYS A 155 10.82 -13.02 7.30
N LEU A 156 11.41 -13.85 8.15
CA LEU A 156 12.82 -14.23 8.08
C LEU A 156 13.16 -14.88 6.74
N ASP A 157 12.37 -15.86 6.28
CA ASP A 157 12.60 -16.51 4.98
C ASP A 157 12.55 -15.51 3.82
N THR A 158 11.57 -14.60 3.81
CA THR A 158 11.48 -13.55 2.79
C THR A 158 12.70 -12.62 2.82
N VAL A 159 13.15 -12.22 4.01
CA VAL A 159 14.34 -11.36 4.16
C VAL A 159 15.60 -12.09 3.74
N LEU A 160 15.80 -13.36 4.11
CA LEU A 160 16.98 -14.14 3.73
C LEU A 160 17.08 -14.38 2.22
N ARG A 161 15.96 -14.30 1.49
CA ARG A 161 15.93 -14.31 0.01
C ARG A 161 16.20 -12.92 -0.60
N GLY A 162 16.55 -11.93 0.20
CA GLY A 162 16.86 -10.57 -0.24
C GLY A 162 15.63 -9.71 -0.52
N HIS A 163 14.44 -10.11 -0.07
CA HIS A 163 13.19 -9.40 -0.32
C HIS A 163 12.71 -8.62 0.90
N SER A 164 11.68 -7.80 0.70
CA SER A 164 10.97 -7.08 1.77
C SER A 164 9.54 -7.58 1.89
N VAL A 165 9.04 -7.64 3.13
CA VAL A 165 7.72 -8.17 3.48
C VAL A 165 6.87 -7.10 4.15
N LEU A 166 5.57 -7.09 3.81
CA LEU A 166 4.58 -6.21 4.41
C LEU A 166 3.58 -7.04 5.22
N VAL A 167 3.39 -6.69 6.49
CA VAL A 167 2.54 -7.46 7.42
C VAL A 167 1.39 -6.58 7.86
N PHE A 168 0.15 -6.94 7.52
CA PHE A 168 -1.01 -6.17 7.94
C PHE A 168 -1.55 -6.63 9.29
N CYS A 169 -1.78 -5.67 10.20
CA CYS A 169 -2.37 -5.90 11.52
C CYS A 169 -3.67 -5.10 11.70
N PRO A 170 -4.59 -5.58 12.56
CA PRO A 170 -5.89 -4.96 12.73
C PRO A 170 -5.85 -3.64 13.52
N THR A 171 -4.86 -3.45 14.39
CA THR A 171 -4.78 -2.29 15.28
C THR A 171 -3.39 -1.66 15.28
N LYS A 172 -3.32 -0.36 15.61
CA LYS A 172 -2.07 0.39 15.74
C LYS A 172 -1.13 -0.25 16.77
N ALA A 173 -1.67 -0.55 17.96
CA ALA A 173 -0.93 -1.20 19.03
C ALA A 173 -0.36 -2.57 18.63
N TRP A 174 -1.11 -3.36 17.85
CA TRP A 174 -0.60 -4.63 17.34
C TRP A 174 0.57 -4.42 16.38
N CYS A 175 0.52 -3.39 15.52
CA CYS A 175 1.63 -3.09 14.61
C CYS A 175 2.93 -2.85 15.36
N GLU A 176 2.89 -2.01 16.39
CA GLU A 176 4.03 -1.70 17.25
C GLU A 176 4.54 -2.95 17.99
N GLN A 177 3.65 -3.73 18.60
CA GLN A 177 3.99 -4.94 19.35
C GLN A 177 4.63 -6.00 18.46
N LEU A 178 4.05 -6.23 17.27
CA LEU A 178 4.58 -7.21 16.33
C LEU A 178 5.91 -6.75 15.75
N ALA A 179 6.07 -5.48 15.39
CA ALA A 179 7.36 -4.94 14.93
C ALA A 179 8.45 -5.10 16.00
N ASP A 180 8.15 -4.81 17.27
CA ASP A 180 9.09 -5.01 18.40
C ASP A 180 9.45 -6.50 18.58
N SER A 181 8.46 -7.40 18.49
CA SER A 181 8.69 -8.85 18.56
C SER A 181 9.60 -9.35 17.43
N LEU A 182 9.30 -8.95 16.19
CA LEU A 182 10.09 -9.32 15.01
C LEU A 182 11.53 -8.81 15.10
N ALA A 183 11.71 -7.57 15.56
CA ALA A 183 13.05 -7.00 15.78
C ALA A 183 13.84 -7.76 16.85
N ARG A 184 13.20 -8.20 17.94
CA ARG A 184 13.85 -9.03 18.98
C ARG A 184 14.28 -10.39 18.45
N ILE A 185 13.44 -11.02 17.61
CA ILE A 185 13.79 -12.27 16.94
C ILE A 185 15.03 -12.06 16.06
N PHE A 186 15.04 -11.03 15.21
CA PHE A 186 16.16 -10.72 14.31
C PHE A 186 17.43 -10.42 15.11
N PHE A 187 17.34 -9.61 16.18
CA PHE A 187 18.46 -9.36 17.08
C PHE A 187 19.01 -10.65 17.70
N GLY A 188 18.14 -11.53 18.21
CA GLY A 188 18.54 -12.80 18.81
C GLY A 188 19.29 -13.71 17.83
N LEU A 189 18.85 -13.75 16.57
CA LEU A 189 19.51 -14.50 15.50
C LEU A 189 20.85 -13.88 15.12
N ILE A 190 20.90 -12.56 14.92
CA ILE A 190 22.13 -11.83 14.56
C ILE A 190 23.21 -12.01 15.63
N LYS A 191 22.82 -11.96 16.92
CA LYS A 191 23.72 -12.12 18.08
C LYS A 191 24.29 -13.53 18.20
N ARG A 192 23.60 -14.54 17.68
CA ARG A 192 24.04 -15.94 17.73
C ARG A 192 25.06 -16.22 16.62
N GLU A 193 26.33 -16.21 16.98
CA GLU A 193 27.44 -16.55 16.07
C GLU A 193 27.31 -18.00 15.55
N GLY A 194 27.68 -18.20 14.28
CA GLY A 194 27.66 -19.51 13.62
C GLY A 194 26.26 -20.04 13.26
N SER A 195 25.21 -19.22 13.38
CA SER A 195 23.89 -19.60 12.89
C SER A 195 23.64 -19.12 11.46
N PRO A 196 23.21 -20.00 10.54
CA PRO A 196 22.98 -19.62 9.14
C PRO A 196 22.01 -18.45 8.98
N GLU A 197 20.97 -18.39 9.81
CA GLU A 197 19.99 -17.30 9.76
C GLU A 197 20.60 -15.97 10.23
N GLY A 198 21.42 -16.02 11.29
CA GLY A 198 22.13 -14.83 11.79
C GLY A 198 23.17 -14.32 10.81
N ASP A 199 23.93 -15.22 10.18
CA ASP A 199 24.90 -14.89 9.13
C ASP A 199 24.20 -14.29 7.90
N GLY A 200 23.09 -14.89 7.47
CA GLY A 200 22.29 -14.42 6.34
C GLY A 200 21.64 -13.05 6.59
N LEU A 201 21.17 -12.78 7.81
CA LEU A 201 20.69 -11.45 8.20
C LEU A 201 21.83 -10.43 8.16
N ARG A 202 22.99 -10.75 8.77
CA ARG A 202 24.16 -9.84 8.74
C ARG A 202 24.64 -9.51 7.33
N ALA A 203 24.53 -10.46 6.40
CA ALA A 203 24.87 -10.25 5.00
C ALA A 203 23.81 -9.44 4.22
N THR A 204 22.53 -9.57 4.56
CA THR A 204 21.42 -8.95 3.83
C THR A 204 21.10 -7.52 4.27
N LEU A 205 21.30 -7.21 5.56
CA LEU A 205 20.93 -5.91 6.13
C LEU A 205 21.94 -4.82 5.80
N ASP A 206 21.45 -3.69 5.28
CA ASP A 206 22.25 -2.49 5.04
C ASP A 206 22.25 -1.59 6.28
N TYR A 207 23.25 -1.77 7.15
CA TYR A 207 23.37 -1.01 8.39
C TYR A 207 23.56 0.50 8.17
N GLN A 208 24.15 0.93 7.06
CA GLN A 208 24.31 2.37 6.78
C GLN A 208 22.96 2.99 6.42
N ALA A 209 22.20 2.35 5.53
CA ALA A 209 20.86 2.81 5.20
C ALA A 209 19.91 2.81 6.41
N LEU A 210 20.04 1.84 7.33
CA LEU A 210 19.28 1.81 8.58
C LEU A 210 19.64 2.97 9.52
N LEU A 211 20.92 3.34 9.60
CA LEU A 211 21.36 4.51 10.37
C LEU A 211 20.80 5.81 9.78
N GLU A 212 20.76 5.93 8.45
CA GLU A 212 20.15 7.08 7.78
C GLU A 212 18.66 7.20 8.08
N VAL A 213 17.89 6.10 7.95
CA VAL A 213 16.46 6.08 8.27
C VAL A 213 16.24 6.51 9.73
N ARG A 214 17.01 5.94 10.66
CA ARG A 214 16.93 6.31 12.07
C ARG A 214 17.27 7.78 12.32
N SER A 215 18.28 8.31 11.64
CA SER A 215 18.67 9.72 11.78
C SER A 215 17.59 10.66 11.25
N GLN A 216 16.93 10.31 10.14
CA GLN A 216 15.81 11.07 9.59
C GLN A 216 14.60 11.05 10.52
N LEU A 217 14.25 9.89 11.08
CA LEU A 217 13.18 9.79 12.09
C LEU A 217 13.48 10.63 13.33
N GLN A 218 14.73 10.59 13.82
CA GLN A 218 15.16 11.39 14.97
C GLN A 218 15.11 12.90 14.71
N ALA A 219 15.33 13.32 13.46
CA ALA A 219 15.23 14.72 13.04
C ALA A 219 13.78 15.17 12.77
N SER A 220 12.80 14.26 12.81
CA SER A 220 11.39 14.61 12.64
C SER A 220 10.89 15.47 13.82
N PRO A 221 9.83 16.29 13.63
CA PRO A 221 9.27 17.10 14.71
C PRO A 221 8.78 16.30 15.93
N ALA A 222 8.41 15.02 15.73
CA ALA A 222 7.99 14.11 16.80
C ALA A 222 9.16 13.53 17.61
N GLY A 223 10.40 13.65 17.08
CA GLY A 223 11.56 12.93 17.59
C GLY A 223 11.53 11.45 17.23
N LEU A 224 12.48 10.67 17.77
CA LEU A 224 12.54 9.24 17.52
C LEU A 224 11.58 8.50 18.45
N ASP A 225 10.54 7.90 17.88
CA ASP A 225 9.64 7.00 18.59
C ASP A 225 10.44 5.85 19.28
N PRO A 226 10.16 5.51 20.56
CA PRO A 226 10.91 4.50 21.29
C PRO A 226 10.86 3.09 20.66
N VAL A 227 9.74 2.72 20.05
CA VAL A 227 9.58 1.42 19.37
C VAL A 227 10.33 1.45 18.04
N LEU A 228 10.23 2.52 17.25
CA LEU A 228 11.03 2.68 16.02
C LEU A 228 12.54 2.67 16.31
N GLY A 229 12.97 3.31 17.40
CA GLY A 229 14.36 3.31 17.84
C GLY A 229 14.91 1.92 18.17
N ARG A 230 14.06 0.98 18.60
CA ARG A 230 14.43 -0.42 18.86
C ARG A 230 14.30 -1.32 17.64
N THR A 231 13.38 -1.02 16.72
CA THR A 231 13.02 -1.90 15.60
C THR A 231 13.83 -1.61 14.34
N VAL A 232 14.02 -0.33 13.98
CA VAL A 232 14.72 0.10 12.76
C VAL A 232 16.14 -0.47 12.65
N PRO A 233 16.98 -0.53 13.71
CA PRO A 233 18.32 -1.14 13.61
C PRO A 233 18.34 -2.60 13.15
N PHE A 234 17.20 -3.29 13.19
CA PHE A 234 17.04 -4.67 12.74
C PHE A 234 16.14 -4.78 11.49
N ALA A 235 16.01 -3.69 10.73
CA ALA A 235 15.23 -3.57 9.51
C ALA A 235 13.73 -3.90 9.65
N CYS A 236 13.20 -3.83 10.87
CA CYS A 236 11.78 -3.91 11.17
C CYS A 236 11.25 -2.52 11.49
N ALA A 237 10.03 -2.20 11.07
CA ALA A 237 9.33 -0.98 11.47
C ALA A 237 7.82 -1.19 11.47
N PHE A 238 7.08 -0.26 12.05
CA PHE A 238 5.62 -0.21 11.96
C PHE A 238 5.14 1.06 11.23
N HIS A 239 3.96 0.99 10.61
CA HIS A 239 3.35 2.10 9.90
C HIS A 239 1.85 2.19 10.19
N HIS A 240 1.39 3.32 10.71
CA HIS A 240 -0.03 3.57 10.93
C HIS A 240 -0.34 5.05 11.04
N ALA A 241 -1.63 5.40 11.04
CA ALA A 241 -2.10 6.79 11.14
C ALA A 241 -1.81 7.52 12.48
N GLY A 242 -1.16 6.87 13.45
CA GLY A 242 -0.61 7.53 14.64
C GLY A 242 0.73 8.25 14.42
N LEU A 243 1.44 7.93 13.33
CA LEU A 243 2.69 8.58 12.96
C LEU A 243 2.42 9.89 12.20
N THR A 244 3.35 10.83 12.29
CA THR A 244 3.34 12.04 11.47
C THR A 244 3.48 11.73 9.97
N SER A 245 3.22 12.70 9.11
CA SER A 245 3.41 12.50 7.66
C SER A 245 4.88 12.32 7.31
N GLU A 246 5.76 13.07 7.97
CA GLU A 246 7.21 13.03 7.80
C GLU A 246 7.79 11.66 8.20
N GLU A 247 7.37 11.11 9.34
CA GLU A 247 7.80 9.76 9.76
C GLU A 247 7.33 8.70 8.77
N ARG A 248 6.08 8.78 8.30
CA ARG A 248 5.54 7.85 7.31
C ARG A 248 6.33 7.90 6.01
N GLU A 249 6.64 9.10 5.50
CA GLU A 249 7.46 9.27 4.30
C GLU A 249 8.86 8.67 4.44
N VAL A 250 9.50 8.85 5.60
CA VAL A 250 10.82 8.26 5.89
C VAL A 250 10.75 6.73 5.88
N LEU A 251 9.76 6.14 6.54
CA LEU A 251 9.58 4.68 6.59
C LEU A 251 9.23 4.09 5.22
N GLU A 252 8.33 4.74 4.47
CA GLU A 252 7.95 4.34 3.11
C GLU A 252 9.14 4.43 2.14
N SER A 253 9.96 5.46 2.26
CA SER A 253 11.19 5.62 1.49
C SER A 253 12.25 4.58 1.89
N GLY A 254 12.38 4.29 3.19
CA GLY A 254 13.26 3.24 3.71
C GLY A 254 12.86 1.85 3.21
N PHE A 255 11.56 1.55 3.16
CA PHE A 255 11.03 0.28 2.65
C PHE A 255 11.25 0.13 1.14
N ARG A 256 10.94 1.18 0.35
CA ARG A 256 11.18 1.18 -1.12
C ARG A 256 12.65 1.00 -1.50
N ARG A 257 13.57 1.48 -0.64
CA ARG A 257 15.02 1.32 -0.83
C ARG A 257 15.58 0.04 -0.21
N HIS A 258 14.73 -0.85 0.30
CA HIS A 258 15.11 -2.09 0.98
C HIS A 258 15.97 -1.90 2.25
N ALA A 259 16.03 -0.69 2.81
CA ALA A 259 16.63 -0.45 4.11
C ALA A 259 15.75 -1.09 5.20
N ILE A 260 14.46 -0.75 5.21
CA ILE A 260 13.46 -1.48 5.99
C ILE A 260 13.03 -2.71 5.20
N ARG A 261 13.18 -3.89 5.81
CA ARG A 261 12.89 -5.19 5.22
C ARG A 261 11.53 -5.74 5.66
N VAL A 262 11.08 -5.40 6.87
CA VAL A 262 9.79 -5.80 7.40
C VAL A 262 9.01 -4.56 7.81
N LEU A 263 7.86 -4.31 7.17
CA LEU A 263 6.97 -3.20 7.51
C LEU A 263 5.63 -3.73 8.00
N VAL A 264 5.35 -3.50 9.29
CA VAL A 264 4.08 -3.92 9.92
C VAL A 264 3.09 -2.76 9.89
N ALA A 265 1.97 -2.89 9.21
CA ALA A 265 1.08 -1.77 8.94
C ALA A 265 -0.39 -2.04 9.26
N THR A 266 -1.16 -0.98 9.51
CA THR A 266 -2.62 -1.05 9.42
C THR A 266 -3.08 -0.98 7.97
N SER A 267 -4.32 -1.42 7.68
CA SER A 267 -4.92 -1.39 6.34
C SER A 267 -4.97 0.00 5.70
N THR A 268 -4.85 1.08 6.48
CA THR A 268 -4.75 2.44 5.96
C THR A 268 -3.59 2.65 4.98
N LEU A 269 -2.53 1.83 5.06
CA LEU A 269 -1.40 1.89 4.13
C LEU A 269 -1.79 1.40 2.71
N SER A 270 -2.72 0.45 2.60
CA SER A 270 -3.09 -0.14 1.30
C SER A 270 -3.89 0.80 0.41
N ALA A 271 -4.40 1.91 0.95
CA ALA A 271 -5.31 2.82 0.26
C ALA A 271 -4.63 4.09 -0.31
N GLY A 272 -3.30 4.22 -0.27
CA GLY A 272 -2.69 5.51 -0.63
C GLY A 272 -1.24 5.54 -1.09
N VAL A 273 -0.49 4.43 -1.08
CA VAL A 273 0.94 4.45 -1.45
C VAL A 273 1.33 3.19 -2.24
N ASN A 274 2.06 3.37 -3.34
CA ASN A 274 2.62 2.27 -4.11
C ASN A 274 3.90 1.74 -3.42
N LEU A 275 3.73 0.72 -2.57
CA LEU A 275 4.82 0.04 -1.88
C LEU A 275 4.90 -1.42 -2.36
N PRO A 276 5.66 -1.71 -3.43
CA PRO A 276 5.83 -3.08 -3.87
C PRO A 276 6.60 -3.89 -2.82
N ALA A 277 6.06 -5.04 -2.44
CA ALA A 277 6.69 -6.02 -1.56
C ALA A 277 6.56 -7.40 -2.20
N ARG A 278 7.53 -8.30 -1.96
CA ARG A 278 7.37 -9.72 -2.33
C ARG A 278 6.68 -10.43 -1.17
N LEU A 279 5.62 -11.18 -1.48
CA LEU A 279 4.86 -11.99 -0.53
C LEU A 279 5.61 -13.28 -0.21
#